data_AF-A0A523X096-F1
#
_entry.id   AF-A0A523X096-F1
#
_cell.length_a   1.000
_cell.length_b   1.000
_cell.length_c   1.000
_cell.angle_alpha   90.00
_cell.angle_beta   90.00
_cell.angle_gamma   90.00
#
_symmetry.space_group_name_H-M   'P 1'
#
loop_
_entity.id
_entity.type
_entity.pdbx_description
1 polymer ?
#
loop_
_entity_poly.entity_id
_entity_poly.type
_entity_poly.pdbx_seq_one_letter_code
_entity_poly.pdbx_strand_id
1 'polypeptide(L)'
;MEYFLFTYPNCSKCEEIKNYLGGADLEGQECNLVLKESKLKIREFLGCLKRDDKGAIIIPTLVLQENGEVVTVLNNSKELEDWLRSKA
;
A
#
# COMPACT_ATOMS: atom_id res chain seq x y z
N MET A 1 -4.07 12.48 -5.78
CA MET A 1 -3.14 11.35 -5.64
C MET A 1 -3.95 10.17 -5.13
N GLU A 2 -3.75 9.00 -5.72
CA GLU A 2 -4.54 7.81 -5.40
C GLU A 2 -3.72 6.78 -4.63
N TYR A 3 -4.36 5.96 -3.81
CA TYR A 3 -3.70 4.84 -3.14
C TYR A 3 -4.43 3.50 -3.29
N PHE A 4 -3.63 2.43 -3.33
CA PHE A 4 -4.08 1.05 -3.19
C PHE A 4 -3.36 0.41 -2.01
N LEU A 5 -4.09 0.10 -0.94
CA LEU A 5 -3.55 -0.54 0.24
C LEU A 5 -3.90 -2.04 0.23
N PHE A 6 -2.93 -2.89 -0.06
CA PHE A 6 -3.14 -4.34 -0.05
C PHE A 6 -2.89 -4.92 1.33
N THR A 7 -3.88 -5.67 1.83
CA THR A 7 -3.93 -6.14 3.22
C THR A 7 -4.31 -7.61 3.32
N TYR A 8 -4.10 -8.18 4.52
CA TYR A 8 -4.75 -9.39 4.97
C TYR A 8 -5.59 -9.10 6.23
N PRO A 9 -6.64 -9.89 6.51
CA PRO A 9 -7.38 -9.80 7.77
C PRO A 9 -6.47 -9.96 8.99
N ASN A 10 -6.85 -9.35 10.11
CA ASN A 10 -6.14 -9.46 11.40
C ASN A 10 -4.67 -9.02 11.35
N CYS A 11 -4.36 -8.05 10.48
CA CYS A 11 -3.03 -7.49 10.31
C CYS A 11 -2.94 -6.14 11.05
N SER A 12 -2.29 -6.12 12.23
CA SER A 12 -2.14 -4.89 13.03
C SER A 12 -1.45 -3.76 12.26
N LYS A 13 -0.37 -4.08 11.54
CA LYS A 13 0.35 -3.13 10.67
C LYS A 13 -0.53 -2.52 9.57
N CYS A 14 -1.53 -3.28 9.09
CA CYS A 14 -2.45 -2.80 8.08
C CYS A 14 -3.39 -1.75 8.68
N GLU A 15 -3.90 -1.99 9.89
CA GLU A 15 -4.74 -1.02 10.62
C GLU A 15 -3.99 0.27 10.95
N GLU A 16 -2.71 0.18 11.31
CA GLU A 16 -1.87 1.36 11.51
C GLU A 16 -1.83 2.25 10.27
N ILE A 17 -1.55 1.68 9.08
CA ILE A 17 -1.52 2.46 7.83
C ILE A 17 -2.91 3.03 7.50
N LYS A 18 -3.98 2.26 7.69
CA LYS A 18 -5.35 2.76 7.45
C LYS A 18 -5.69 3.97 8.31
N ASN A 19 -5.33 3.95 9.58
CA ASN A 19 -5.57 5.07 10.48
C ASN A 19 -4.83 6.33 10.02
N TYR A 20 -3.60 6.19 9.51
CA TYR A 20 -2.88 7.31 8.90
C TYR A 20 -3.57 7.83 7.63
N LEU A 21 -4.02 6.93 6.75
CA LEU A 21 -4.69 7.31 5.50
C LEU A 21 -6.07 7.95 5.74
N GLY A 22 -6.81 7.52 6.76
CA GLY A 22 -8.10 8.11 7.12
C GLY A 22 -8.01 9.57 7.58
N GLY A 23 -6.81 10.06 7.91
CA GLY A 23 -6.54 11.47 8.20
C GLY A 23 -5.90 12.25 7.05
N ALA A 24 -5.61 11.61 5.91
CA ALA A 24 -4.95 12.22 4.77
C ALA A 24 -5.95 12.57 3.66
N ASP A 25 -5.68 13.65 2.91
CA ASP A 25 -6.44 14.02 1.70
C ASP A 25 -6.01 13.17 0.50
N LEU A 26 -6.13 11.85 0.66
CA LEU A 26 -5.77 10.86 -0.34
C LEU A 26 -7.00 10.01 -0.68
N GLU A 27 -7.39 10.02 -1.94
CA GLU A 27 -8.42 9.11 -2.44
C GLU A 27 -7.80 7.73 -2.65
N GLY A 28 -8.54 6.66 -2.37
CA GLY A 28 -8.02 5.33 -2.58
C GLY A 28 -8.84 4.25 -1.92
N GLN A 29 -8.36 3.01 -2.05
CA GLN A 29 -9.08 1.85 -1.56
C GLN A 29 -8.18 0.83 -0.87
N GLU A 30 -8.73 0.20 0.17
CA GLU A 30 -8.21 -1.05 0.70
C GLU A 30 -8.52 -2.21 -0.27
N CYS A 31 -7.52 -3.04 -0.50
CA CYS A 31 -7.59 -4.25 -1.31
C CYS A 31 -7.26 -5.48 -0.44
N ASN A 32 -8.28 -6.07 0.18
CA ASN A 32 -8.11 -7.29 0.98
C ASN A 32 -7.76 -8.49 0.10
N LEU A 33 -6.54 -9.01 0.26
CA LEU A 33 -6.00 -10.11 -0.55
C LEU A 33 -6.66 -11.48 -0.32
N VAL A 34 -7.70 -11.58 0.51
CA VAL A 34 -8.61 -12.73 0.51
C VAL A 34 -9.56 -12.68 -0.69
N LEU A 35 -9.92 -11.48 -1.14
CA LEU A 35 -10.84 -11.26 -2.25
C LEU A 35 -10.16 -11.49 -3.61
N LYS A 36 -10.88 -12.11 -4.53
CA LYS A 36 -10.39 -12.40 -5.89
C LYS A 36 -10.00 -11.12 -6.64
N GLU A 37 -10.81 -10.08 -6.53
CA GLU A 37 -10.59 -8.81 -7.23
C GLU A 37 -9.32 -8.12 -6.74
N SER A 38 -9.10 -8.07 -5.43
CA SER A 38 -7.86 -7.53 -4.85
C SER A 38 -6.62 -8.33 -5.27
N LYS A 39 -6.74 -9.67 -5.39
CA LYS A 39 -5.66 -10.52 -5.94
C LYS A 39 -5.40 -10.28 -7.43
N LEU A 40 -6.39 -9.81 -8.19
CA LEU A 40 -6.18 -9.41 -9.58
C LEU A 40 -5.52 -8.02 -9.62
N LYS A 41 -6.02 -7.09 -8.82
CA LYS A 41 -5.49 -5.73 -8.75
C LYS A 41 -4.01 -5.68 -8.32
N ILE A 42 -3.59 -6.46 -7.32
CA ILE A 42 -2.18 -6.50 -6.90
C ILE A 42 -1.25 -7.01 -8.01
N ARG A 43 -1.76 -7.80 -8.96
CA ARG A 43 -0.95 -8.31 -10.07
C ARG A 43 -0.49 -7.21 -11.03
N GLU A 44 -1.23 -6.12 -11.11
CA GLU A 44 -0.88 -4.94 -11.92
C GLU A 44 0.41 -4.27 -11.41
N PHE A 45 0.78 -4.50 -10.15
CA PHE A 45 1.90 -3.81 -9.50
C PHE A 45 3.13 -4.70 -9.25
N LEU A 46 3.12 -5.98 -9.64
CA LEU A 46 4.17 -6.96 -9.28
C LEU A 46 5.61 -6.52 -9.62
N GLY A 47 5.77 -5.65 -10.61
CA GLY A 47 7.08 -5.12 -11.03
C GLY A 47 7.73 -4.15 -10.05
N CYS A 48 6.95 -3.54 -9.14
CA CYS A 48 7.46 -2.53 -8.19
C CYS A 48 7.27 -2.91 -6.71
N LEU A 49 6.58 -4.02 -6.40
CA LEU A 49 6.36 -4.43 -5.02
C LEU A 49 7.64 -4.96 -4.35
N LYS A 50 7.86 -4.57 -3.09
CA LYS A 50 8.95 -5.10 -2.26
C LYS A 50 8.67 -6.56 -1.89
N ARG A 51 9.74 -7.35 -1.83
CA ARG A 51 9.70 -8.78 -1.51
C ARG A 51 10.64 -9.08 -0.34
N ASP A 52 10.29 -10.10 0.43
CA ASP A 52 11.17 -10.64 1.46
C ASP A 52 12.29 -11.51 0.85
N ASP A 53 13.15 -12.06 1.72
CA ASP A 53 14.27 -12.93 1.38
C ASP A 53 13.85 -14.25 0.69
N LYS A 54 12.57 -14.62 0.82
CA LYS A 54 11.96 -15.81 0.20
C LYS A 54 11.21 -15.49 -1.09
N GLY A 55 11.22 -14.22 -1.51
CA GLY A 55 10.54 -13.75 -2.71
C GLY A 55 9.04 -13.54 -2.55
N ALA A 56 8.49 -13.62 -1.33
CA ALA A 56 7.10 -13.31 -1.04
C ALA A 56 6.89 -11.80 -0.97
N ILE A 57 5.71 -11.32 -1.38
CA ILE A 57 5.35 -9.90 -1.30
C ILE A 57 5.22 -9.52 0.19
N ILE A 58 5.85 -8.41 0.59
CA ILE A 58 5.73 -7.87 1.94
C ILE A 58 4.34 -7.23 2.11
N ILE A 59 3.59 -7.60 3.15
CA ILE A 59 2.26 -7.06 3.47
C ILE A 59 2.27 -6.41 4.87
N PRO A 60 1.58 -5.28 5.11
CA PRO A 60 0.84 -4.47 4.13
C PRO A 60 1.74 -3.91 3.03
N THR A 61 1.14 -3.62 1.87
CA THR A 61 1.81 -2.84 0.83
C THR A 61 0.88 -1.75 0.31
N LEU A 62 1.31 -0.51 0.47
CA LEU A 62 0.65 0.70 0.01
C LEU A 62 1.32 1.13 -1.29
N VAL A 63 0.54 1.15 -2.37
CA VAL A 63 0.97 1.70 -3.66
C VAL A 63 0.35 3.10 -3.79
N LEU A 64 1.18 4.11 -3.98
CA LEU A 64 0.73 5.47 -4.28
C LEU A 64 0.87 5.74 -5.77
N GLN A 65 -0.18 6.31 -6.37
CA GLN A 65 -0.22 6.68 -7.77
C GLN A 65 -0.53 8.16 -7.98
N GLU A 66 0.10 8.73 -9.00
CA GLU A 66 -0.17 10.08 -9.49
C GLU A 66 -0.27 10.03 -11.01
N ASN A 67 -1.38 10.51 -11.57
CA ASN A 67 -1.67 10.45 -13.02
C ASN A 67 -1.53 9.02 -13.62
N GLY A 68 -1.87 7.99 -12.84
CA GLY A 68 -1.76 6.58 -13.25
C GLY A 68 -0.37 5.96 -13.10
N GLU A 69 0.65 6.73 -12.72
CA GLU A 69 2.01 6.23 -12.51
C GLU A 69 2.28 5.93 -11.03
N VAL A 70 2.99 4.84 -10.75
CA VAL A 70 3.39 4.49 -9.38
C VAL A 70 4.51 5.41 -8.93
N VAL A 71 4.25 6.25 -7.93
CA VAL A 71 5.25 7.19 -7.39
C VAL A 71 6.05 6.60 -6.23
N THR A 72 5.46 5.68 -5.45
CA THR A 72 6.17 4.96 -4.39
C THR A 72 5.41 3.71 -3.93
N VAL A 73 6.12 2.80 -3.27
CA VAL A 73 5.58 1.62 -2.59
C VAL A 73 6.11 1.55 -1.16
N LEU A 74 5.19 1.46 -0.20
CA LEU A 74 5.47 1.57 1.23
C LEU A 74 4.85 0.40 1.99
N ASN A 75 5.53 -0.12 3.01
CA ASN A 75 5.13 -1.36 3.70
C ASN A 75 4.86 -1.19 5.21
N ASN A 76 5.03 0.02 5.74
CA ASN A 76 4.78 0.33 7.15
C ASN A 76 4.51 1.82 7.36
N SER A 77 4.01 2.16 8.55
CA SER A 77 3.69 3.52 8.98
C SER A 77 4.89 4.48 8.94
N LYS A 78 6.08 4.00 9.36
CA LYS A 78 7.30 4.80 9.33
C LYS A 78 7.70 5.21 7.91
N GLU A 79 7.66 4.27 6.96
CA GLU A 79 7.93 4.58 5.54
C GLU A 79 6.95 5.60 4.98
N LEU A 80 5.67 5.52 5.36
CA LEU A 80 4.66 6.51 4.96
C LEU A 80 4.95 7.89 5.56
N GLU A 81 5.26 7.96 6.84
CA GLU A 81 5.63 9.21 7.51
C GLU A 81 6.86 9.86 6.87
N ASP A 82 7.93 9.08 6.67
CA ASP A 82 9.17 9.56 6.05
C ASP A 82 8.91 10.07 4.63
N TRP A 83 8.09 9.37 3.85
CA TRP A 83 7.73 9.78 2.49
C TRP A 83 6.90 11.07 2.46
N LEU A 84 5.89 11.19 3.31
CA LEU A 84 5.06 12.41 3.39
C LEU A 84 5.89 13.62 3.78
N ARG A 85 6.81 13.47 4.75
CA ARG A 85 7.76 14.52 5.13
C ARG A 85 8.67 14.95 3.99
N SER A 86 9.03 14.04 3.09
CA SER A 86 9.86 14.36 1.92
C SER A 86 9.13 15.15 0.83
N LYS A 87 7.79 15.25 0.91
CA LYS A 87 6.92 15.97 -0.03
C LYS A 87 6.48 17.35 0.47
N ALA A 88 6.69 17.65 1.76
CA ALA A 88 6.41 18.94 2.39
C ALA A 88 7.56 19.94 2.17
#